data_AF-A0A2J2HCN9-F1
#
_entry.id   AF-A0A2J2HCN9-F1
#
_cell.length_a   1.000
_cell.length_b   1.000
_cell.length_c   1.000
_cell.angle_alpha   90.00
_cell.angle_beta   90.00
_cell.angle_gamma   90.00
#
_symmetry.space_group_name_H-M   'P 1'
#
loop_
_entity.id
_entity.type
_entity.pdbx_description
1 polymer ?
#
loop_
_entity_poly.entity_id
_entity_poly.type
_entity_poly.pdbx_seq_one_letter_code
_entity_poly.pdbx_strand_id
1 'polypeptide(L)' 'MTTKTTERVATWRKVVAGVLFTIPWIFYLLLPLYNTAQPELGGIPFFYWFQTLWLVVSSILFIIAVFILYPGRR' A
#
# COMPACT_ATOMS: atom_id res chain seq x y z
N MET A 1 25.80 15.83 26.64
CA MET A 1 24.44 15.52 26.14
C MET A 1 24.40 15.86 24.66
N THR A 2 24.75 14.92 23.79
CA THR A 2 24.74 15.15 22.33
C THR A 2 23.31 14.94 21.82
N THR A 3 22.63 16.03 21.51
CA THR A 3 21.32 16.00 20.85
C THR A 3 21.49 15.38 19.47
N LYS A 4 20.97 14.16 19.28
CA LYS A 4 20.81 13.60 17.94
C LYS A 4 19.88 14.52 17.14
N THR A 5 20.44 15.37 16.29
CA THR A 5 19.69 16.08 15.26
C THR A 5 18.94 15.04 14.45
N THR A 6 17.65 14.92 14.71
CA THR A 6 16.79 14.01 13.95
C THR A 6 16.71 14.57 12.55
N GLU A 7 17.31 13.91 11.56
CA GLU A 7 17.16 14.31 10.17
C GLU A 7 15.66 14.38 9.84
N ARG A 8 15.16 15.59 9.57
CA ARG A 8 13.75 15.78 9.23
C ARG A 8 13.52 15.28 7.81
N VAL A 9 12.75 14.20 7.69
CA VAL A 9 12.20 13.75 6.41
C VAL A 9 11.37 14.88 5.79
N ALA A 10 11.67 15.22 4.53
CA ALA A 10 10.98 16.28 3.80
C ALA A 10 9.46 16.06 3.74
N THR A 11 8.68 17.14 3.83
CA THR A 11 7.21 17.08 3.89
C THR A 11 6.61 16.36 2.69
N TRP A 12 7.13 16.60 1.48
CA TRP A 12 6.64 15.94 0.26
C TRP A 12 6.76 14.41 0.33
N ARG A 13 7.83 13.87 0.94
CA ARG A 13 8.06 12.43 1.10
C ARG A 13 7.01 11.82 2.02
N LYS A 14 6.66 12.54 3.09
CA LYS A 14 5.58 12.14 4.00
C LYS A 14 4.21 12.16 3.32
N VAL A 15 3.94 13.20 2.53
CA VAL A 15 2.68 13.31 1.77
C VAL A 15 2.55 12.17 0.77
N VAL A 16 3.59 11.93 -0.04
CA VAL A 16 3.60 10.83 -1.03
C VAL A 16 3.43 9.48 -0.34
N ALA A 17 4.17 9.20 0.74
CA ALA A 17 4.02 7.96 1.50
C ALA A 17 2.62 7.82 2.10
N GLY A 18 2.05 8.90 2.64
CA GLY A 18 0.68 8.93 3.16
C GLY A 18 -0.37 8.59 2.11
N VAL A 19 -0.23 9.14 0.90
CA VAL A 19 -1.09 8.80 -0.25
C VAL A 19 -0.96 7.31 -0.60
N LEU A 20 0.27 6.80 -0.73
CA LEU A 20 0.51 5.38 -1.04
C LEU A 20 -0.11 4.44 0.00
N PHE A 21 -0.06 4.78 1.29
CA PHE A 21 -0.70 3.99 2.34
C PHE A 21 -2.22 4.06 2.34
N THR A 22 -2.80 5.15 1.83
CA THR A 22 -4.25 5.34 1.82
C THR A 22 -4.91 4.63 0.64
N ILE A 23 -4.19 4.40 -0.47
CA ILE A 23 -4.69 3.69 -1.66
C ILE A 23 -5.27 2.31 -1.32
N PRO A 24 -4.56 1.40 -0.61
CA PRO A 24 -5.12 0.13 -0.21
C PRO A 24 -6.41 0.28 0.59
N TRP A 25 -6.45 1.23 1.53
CA TRP A 25 -7.59 1.45 2.42
C TRP A 25 -8.84 1.88 1.66
N ILE A 26 -8.71 2.85 0.74
CA ILE A 26 -9.81 3.28 -0.14
C ILE A 26 -10.33 2.11 -0.97
N PHE A 27 -9.42 1.30 -1.52
CA PHE A 27 -9.82 0.16 -2.33
C PHE A 27 -10.64 -0.85 -1.53
N TYR A 28 -10.20 -1.20 -0.31
CA TYR A 28 -10.96 -2.11 0.56
C TYR A 28 -12.33 -1.56 0.97
N LEU A 29 -12.51 -0.23 1.06
CA LEU A 29 -13.81 0.39 1.31
C LEU A 29 -14.76 0.29 0.11
N LEU A 30 -14.22 0.24 -1.11
CA LEU A 30 -14.98 0.07 -2.34
C LEU A 30 -15.37 -1.39 -2.62
N LEU A 31 -15.37 -2.25 -1.58
CA LEU A 31 -15.78 -3.65 -1.60
C LEU A 31 -17.01 -3.94 -2.47
N PRO A 32 -18.11 -3.17 -2.41
CA PRO A 32 -19.30 -3.48 -3.19
C PRO A 32 -19.08 -3.47 -4.71
N LEU A 33 -18.05 -2.76 -5.22
CA LEU A 33 -17.78 -2.65 -6.65
C LEU A 33 -17.19 -3.92 -7.27
N TYR A 34 -16.50 -4.73 -6.48
CA TYR A 34 -15.77 -5.91 -6.96
C TYR A 34 -16.15 -7.19 -6.20
N ASN A 35 -17.19 -7.14 -5.35
CA ASN A 35 -17.77 -8.31 -4.71
C ASN A 35 -18.64 -9.11 -5.70
N THR A 36 -17.98 -9.72 -6.69
CA THR A 36 -18.60 -10.62 -7.67
C THR A 36 -17.91 -11.97 -7.66
N ALA A 37 -18.63 -13.01 -8.05
CA ALA A 37 -18.08 -14.36 -8.20
C ALA A 37 -17.38 -14.56 -9.54
N GLN A 38 -17.83 -13.89 -10.60
CA GLN A 38 -17.28 -14.05 -11.95
C GLN A 38 -16.46 -12.82 -12.38
N PRO A 39 -15.36 -13.00 -13.12
CA PRO A 39 -14.85 -14.27 -13.65
C PRO A 39 -14.12 -15.13 -12.60
N GLU A 40 -14.32 -16.45 -12.70
CA GLU A 40 -13.58 -17.42 -11.91
C GLU A 40 -12.22 -17.71 -12.53
N LEU A 41 -11.21 -17.89 -11.69
CA LEU A 41 -9.86 -18.25 -12.10
C LEU A 41 -9.53 -19.62 -11.51
N GLY A 42 -9.61 -20.68 -12.33
CA GLY A 42 -9.40 -22.05 -11.87
C GLY A 42 -10.40 -22.51 -10.80
N GLY A 43 -11.65 -22.02 -10.84
CA GLY A 43 -12.68 -22.30 -9.83
C GLY A 43 -12.61 -21.39 -8.59
N ILE A 44 -11.69 -20.42 -8.55
CA ILE A 44 -11.63 -19.40 -7.51
C ILE A 44 -12.47 -18.19 -7.95
N PRO A 45 -13.48 -17.77 -7.17
CA PRO A 45 -14.30 -16.60 -7.50
C PRO A 45 -13.48 -15.30 -7.61
N PHE A 46 -13.95 -14.38 -8.45
CA PHE A 46 -13.33 -13.07 -8.71
C PHE A 46 -12.88 -12.35 -7.45
N PHE A 47 -13.80 -12.22 -6.50
CA PHE A 47 -13.51 -11.60 -5.22
C PHE A 47 -12.21 -12.13 -4.59
N TYR A 48 -12.01 -13.44 -4.48
CA TYR A 48 -10.86 -13.99 -3.75
C TYR A 48 -9.53 -13.81 -4.46
N TRP A 49 -9.46 -14.14 -5.75
CA TRP A 49 -8.18 -14.02 -6.46
C TRP A 49 -7.80 -12.56 -6.68
N PHE A 50 -8.79 -11.68 -6.90
CA PHE A 50 -8.56 -10.25 -7.04
C PHE A 50 -8.07 -9.63 -5.73
N GLN A 51 -8.66 -10.02 -4.60
CA GLN A 51 -8.17 -9.61 -3.27
C GLN A 51 -6.75 -10.10 -2.98
N THR A 52 -6.40 -11.31 -3.43
CA THR A 52 -5.05 -11.88 -3.28
C THR A 52 -4.03 -11.09 -4.11
N LEU A 53 -4.35 -10.76 -5.36
CA LEU A 53 -3.53 -9.89 -6.19
C LEU A 53 -3.37 -8.51 -5.53
N TRP A 54 -4.46 -7.97 -4.99
CA TRP A 54 -4.44 -6.67 -4.34
C TRP A 54 -3.60 -6.65 -3.05
N LEU A 55 -3.50 -7.77 -2.33
CA LEU A 55 -2.60 -7.93 -1.19
C LEU A 55 -1.13 -7.74 -1.62
N VAL A 56 -0.74 -8.32 -2.76
CA VAL A 56 0.61 -8.16 -3.32
C VAL A 56 0.85 -6.72 -3.76
N VAL A 57 -0.10 -6.12 -4.47
CA VAL A 57 -0.03 -4.70 -4.88
C VAL A 57 0.12 -3.79 -3.67
N SER A 58 -0.68 -4.02 -2.62
CA SER A 58 -0.60 -3.26 -1.36
C SER A 58 0.80 -3.39 -0.76
N SER A 59 1.33 -4.60 -0.64
CA SER A 59 2.67 -4.84 -0.12
C SER A 59 3.75 -4.05 -0.89
N ILE A 60 3.66 -4.00 -2.21
CA ILE A 60 4.56 -3.21 -3.06
C ILE A 60 4.41 -1.70 -2.77
N LEU A 61 3.18 -1.18 -2.66
CA LEU A 61 2.94 0.22 -2.30
C LEU A 61 3.55 0.57 -0.94
N PHE A 62 3.41 -0.31 0.06
CA PHE A 62 4.02 -0.13 1.38
C PHE A 62 5.55 -0.12 1.32
N ILE A 63 6.15 -1.04 0.56
CA ILE A 63 7.60 -1.10 0.35
C ILE A 63 8.09 0.21 -0.30
N ILE A 64 7.44 0.68 -1.37
CA ILE A 64 7.79 1.93 -2.04
C ILE A 64 7.68 3.11 -1.07
N ALA A 65 6.59 3.19 -0.29
CA ALA A 65 6.41 4.25 0.69
C ALA A 65 7.52 4.25 1.76
N VAL A 66 7.91 3.08 2.27
CA VAL A 66 9.03 2.94 3.22
C VAL A 66 10.36 3.36 2.58
N PHE A 67 10.63 2.97 1.34
CA PHE A 67 11.83 3.42 0.63
C PHE A 67 11.85 4.93 0.40
N ILE A 68 10.69 5.53 0.09
CA ILE A 68 10.55 6.99 -0.03
C ILE A 68 10.77 7.66 1.32
N LEU A 69 10.41 7.05 2.45
CA LEU A 69 10.62 7.62 3.79
C LEU A 69 12.06 7.41 4.31
N TYR A 70 12.72 6.30 3.97
CA TYR A 70 14.00 5.89 4.55
C TYR A 70 15.03 5.33 3.52
N PRO A 71 15.44 6.11 2.50
CA PRO A 71 16.30 5.64 1.41
C PRO A 71 17.73 5.31 1.85
N GLY A 72 18.23 5.93 2.94
CA GLY A 72 19.61 5.80 3.41
C GLY A 72 19.82 4.87 4.60
N ARG A 73 18.82 4.12 5.04
CA ARG A 73 18.85 3.31 6.28
C ARG A 73 18.87 1.80 5.99
N ARG A 74 19.81 1.34 5.15
CA ARG A 74 20.08 -0.09 4.94
C ARG A 74 21.07 -0.60 5.98
#